data_AF-A0A7Z8QF63-F1
#
_entry.id   AF-A0A7Z8QF63-F1
#
_cell.length_a   1.000
_cell.length_b   1.000
_cell.length_c   1.000
_cell.angle_alpha   90.00
_cell.angle_beta   90.00
_cell.angle_gamma   90.00
#
_symmetry.space_group_name_H-M   'P 1'
#
loop_
_entity.id
_entity.type
_entity.pdbx_description
1 polymer ?
#
loop_
_entity_poly.entity_id
_entity_poly.type
_entity_poly.pdbx_seq_one_letter_code
_entity_poly.pdbx_strand_id
1 'polypeptide(L)' 'MYFSYSIIGKLQLYNKLTNLQRHQPELIVTANIGCQLHLQSQASIPVKHWIELLDESFV' A
#
# COMPACT_ATOMS: atom_id res chain seq x y z
N MET A 1 5.63 -16.75 -20.67
CA MET A 1 4.44 -16.61 -19.80
C MET A 1 4.77 -15.86 -18.49
N TYR A 2 5.74 -16.30 -17.67
CA TYR A 2 6.09 -15.65 -16.38
C TYR A 2 6.58 -14.19 -16.47
N PHE A 3 7.27 -13.84 -17.56
CA PHE A 3 7.81 -12.48 -17.74
C PHE A 3 6.70 -11.41 -17.85
N SER A 4 5.58 -11.73 -18.49
CA SER A 4 4.47 -10.78 -18.71
C SER A 4 3.66 -10.50 -17.43
N TYR A 5 3.43 -11.52 -16.59
CA TYR A 5 2.70 -11.35 -15.32
C TYR A 5 3.45 -10.49 -14.31
N SER A 6 4.79 -10.55 -14.28
CA SER A 6 5.61 -9.70 -13.39
C SER A 6 5.49 -8.21 -13.74
N ILE A 7 5.42 -7.89 -15.04
CA ILE A 7 5.34 -6.50 -15.51
C ILE A 7 3.97 -5.90 -15.18
N ILE A 8 2.88 -6.65 -15.41
CA ILE A 8 1.52 -6.21 -15.09
C ILE A 8 1.36 -5.96 -13.59
N GLY A 9 1.89 -6.86 -12.73
CA GLY A 9 1.87 -6.68 -11.28
C GLY A 9 2.59 -5.41 -10.82
N LYS A 10 3.79 -5.16 -11.36
CA LYS A 10 4.56 -3.94 -11.07
C LYS A 10 3.86 -2.66 -11.55
N LEU A 11 3.26 -2.69 -12.74
CA LEU A 11 2.50 -1.55 -13.27
C LEU A 11 1.27 -1.24 -12.39
N GLN A 12 0.55 -2.27 -11.94
CA GLN A 12 -0.59 -2.10 -11.04
C GLN A 12 -0.17 -1.50 -9.69
N LEU A 13 0.96 -1.93 -9.14
CA LEU A 13 1.52 -1.35 -7.92
C LEU A 13 1.87 0.13 -8.11
N TYR A 14 2.60 0.46 -9.18
CA TYR A 14 2.97 1.83 -9.52
C TYR A 14 1.74 2.73 -9.68
N ASN A 15 0.72 2.30 -10.41
CA ASN A 15 -0.50 3.07 -10.63
C ASN A 15 -1.26 3.28 -9.32
N LYS A 16 -1.36 2.25 -8.46
CA LYS A 16 -2.02 2.37 -7.16
C LYS A 16 -1.29 3.38 -6.28
N LEU A 17 0.03 3.28 -6.15
CA LEU A 17 0.82 4.20 -5.33
C LEU A 17 0.75 5.63 -5.87
N THR A 18 0.85 5.82 -7.19
CA THR A 18 0.73 7.15 -7.82
C THR A 18 -0.61 7.80 -7.51
N ASN A 19 -1.72 7.05 -7.56
CA ASN A 19 -3.04 7.59 -7.26
C ASN A 19 -3.23 7.84 -5.75
N LEU A 20 -2.81 6.92 -4.89
CA LEU A 20 -2.95 7.04 -3.44
C LEU A 20 -2.10 8.20 -2.89
N GLN A 21 -0.90 8.41 -3.42
CA GLN A 21 0.02 9.45 -2.96
C GLN A 21 -0.20 10.82 -3.62
N ARG A 22 -1.14 10.93 -4.59
CA ARG A 22 -1.36 12.17 -5.38
C ARG A 22 -1.59 13.41 -4.51
N HIS A 23 -2.29 13.26 -3.39
CA HIS A 23 -2.62 14.36 -2.49
C HIS A 23 -1.67 14.43 -1.28
N GLN A 24 -0.48 13.82 -1.39
CA GLN A 24 0.55 13.82 -0.34
C GLN A 24 0.00 13.42 1.04
N PRO A 25 -0.72 12.30 1.17
CA PRO A 25 -1.19 11.85 2.48
C PRO A 25 -0.01 11.47 3.36
N GLU A 26 -0.20 11.59 4.67
CA GLU A 26 0.81 11.23 5.66
C GLU A 26 0.90 9.71 5.88
N LEU A 27 -0.18 8.98 5.56
CA LEU A 27 -0.34 7.55 5.82
C LEU A 27 -1.30 6.89 4.82
N ILE A 28 -1.01 5.66 4.41
CA ILE A 28 -1.97 4.78 3.72
C ILE A 28 -2.50 3.74 4.71
N VAL A 29 -3.82 3.56 4.75
CA VAL A 29 -4.48 2.56 5.60
C VAL A 29 -5.15 1.52 4.73
N THR A 30 -5.02 0.24 5.11
CA THR A 30 -5.69 -0.86 4.42
C THR A 30 -6.26 -1.89 5.39
N ALA A 31 -7.28 -2.61 4.94
CA ALA A 31 -7.88 -3.75 5.65
C ALA A 31 -7.44 -5.11 5.09
N ASN A 32 -6.45 -5.13 4.21
CA ASN A 32 -5.94 -6.36 3.60
C ASN A 32 -4.43 -6.45 3.78
N ILE A 33 -3.97 -7.40 4.60
CA ILE A 33 -2.54 -7.60 4.91
C ILE A 33 -1.70 -7.87 3.66
N GLY A 34 -2.25 -8.55 2.65
CA GLY A 34 -1.56 -8.77 1.37
C GLY A 34 -1.36 -7.46 0.60
N CYS A 35 -2.35 -6.56 0.62
CA CYS A 35 -2.23 -5.22 0.07
C CYS A 35 -1.27 -4.36 0.88
N GLN A 36 -1.24 -4.47 2.21
CA GLN A 36 -0.26 -3.78 3.05
C GLN A 36 1.15 -4.17 2.63
N LEU A 37 1.49 -5.46 2.63
CA LEU A 37 2.82 -5.95 2.25
C LEU A 37 3.19 -5.55 0.82
N HIS A 38 2.24 -5.65 -0.12
CA HIS A 38 2.45 -5.30 -1.51
C HIS A 38 2.70 -3.80 -1.69
N LEU A 39 1.86 -2.94 -1.11
CA LEU A 39 2.02 -1.48 -1.19
C LEU A 39 3.28 -1.02 -0.46
N GLN A 40 3.53 -1.54 0.73
CA GLN A 40 4.67 -1.20 1.58
C GLN A 40 6.02 -1.53 0.93
N SER A 41 6.05 -2.50 0.00
CA SER A 41 7.27 -2.82 -0.74
C SER A 41 7.80 -1.66 -1.61
N GLN A 42 6.96 -0.68 -1.96
CA GLN A 42 7.32 0.46 -2.82
C GLN A 42 6.74 1.82 -2.40
N ALA A 43 5.92 1.87 -1.34
CA ALA A 43 5.37 3.13 -0.84
C ALA A 43 6.48 4.02 -0.24
N SER A 44 6.37 5.33 -0.45
CA SER A 44 7.25 6.35 0.13
C SER A 44 6.81 6.79 1.52
N ILE A 45 5.55 6.49 1.89
CA ILE A 45 4.89 6.83 3.14
C ILE A 45 4.45 5.54 3.85
N PRO A 46 4.24 5.58 5.18
CA PRO A 46 3.82 4.39 5.91
C PRO A 46 2.54 3.77 5.35
N VAL A 47 2.46 2.44 5.42
CA VAL A 47 1.26 1.66 5.07
C VAL A 47 0.91 0.81 6.29
N LYS A 48 -0.25 1.05 6.91
CA LYS A 48 -0.69 0.36 8.12
C LYS A 48 -1.97 -0.43 7.90
N HIS A 49 -2.14 -1.48 8.70
CA HIS A 49 -3.46 -2.09 8.85
C HIS A 49 -4.36 -1.20 9.70
N TRP A 50 -5.65 -1.10 9.39
CA TRP A 50 -6.59 -0.25 10.16
C TRP A 50 -6.66 -0.60 11.65
N ILE A 51 -6.46 -1.88 12.02
CA ILE A 51 -6.45 -2.31 13.42
C ILE A 51 -5.29 -1.68 14.19
N GLU A 52 -4.13 -1.45 13.56
CA GLU A 52 -2.98 -0.80 14.22
C GLU A 52 -3.32 0.64 14.65
N LEU A 53 -4.17 1.34 13.89
CA LEU A 53 -4.63 2.68 14.26
C LEU A 53 -5.63 2.65 15.43
N LEU A 54 -6.42 1.59 15.52
CA LEU A 54 -7.31 1.43 16.67
C LEU A 54 -6.51 1.12 17.94
N ASP A 55 -5.50 0.24 17.86
CA ASP A 55 -4.61 -0.05 18.99
C ASP A 55 -3.92 1.21 19.52
N GLU A 56 -3.39 2.05 18.61
CA GLU A 56 -2.81 3.37 18.96
C GLU A 56 -3.82 4.32 19.62
N SER A 57 -5.12 4.16 19.37
CA SER A 57 -6.19 5.00 19.94
C SER A 57 -6.72 4.53 21.30
N PHE A 58 -6.40 3.29 21.71
CA PHE A 58 -6.84 2.70 22.98
C PHE A 58 -5.82 2.88 24.12
N VAL A 59 -4.82 3.74 23.93
CA VAL A 59 -3.82 4.14 24.94
C VAL A 59 -4.33 5.26 25.84
#